data_AF-A0A2T6G9A4-F1
#
_entry.id   AF-A0A2T6G9A4-F1
#
_cell.length_a   1.000
_cell.length_b   1.000
_cell.length_c   1.000
_cell.angle_alpha   90.00
_cell.angle_beta   90.00
_cell.angle_gamma   90.00
#
_symmetry.space_group_name_H-M   'P 1'
#
loop_
_entity.id
_entity.type
_entity.pdbx_description
1 polymer ?
#
loop_
_entity_poly.entity_id
_entity_poly.type
_entity_poly.pdbx_seq_one_letter_code
_entity_poly.pdbx_strand_id
1 'polypeptide(L)'
;MTMRPKKLAAIYKISASTLRNYEAKGLIPPAERSVNGYRIYTDLHAAYLACIQAMAPAFGMEVTTEVLHYLQQGKTHDALWVIREKEVALYEDKEKLEKLIEDIRRQVNENTSPYTKERFTIHEVSELTHVPKSTIRYWEQAGYITVNRDPENRYRCYDGAHLLKVRLIQMLQNSVYSEETVKFKQSIATAEHTDLQMLMKIAEKIRTYQDKRIESQMCGISCFYKLIQLAKAPI
;
A
#
# COMPACT_ATOMS: atom_id res chain seq x y z
N MET A 1 5.21 -33.78 0.38
CA MET A 1 5.78 -34.31 -0.88
C MET A 1 7.07 -33.57 -1.23
N THR A 2 7.98 -34.20 -1.98
CA THR A 2 9.20 -33.55 -2.49
C THR A 2 9.00 -33.10 -3.94
N MET A 3 9.47 -31.90 -4.27
CA MET A 3 9.30 -31.26 -5.58
C MET A 3 10.63 -30.76 -6.14
N ARG A 4 10.81 -30.94 -7.45
CA ARG A 4 11.94 -30.35 -8.18
C ARG A 4 11.73 -28.83 -8.36
N PRO A 5 12.82 -28.04 -8.41
CA PRO A 5 12.75 -26.57 -8.47
C PRO A 5 11.88 -26.05 -9.62
N LYS A 6 12.01 -26.63 -10.83
CA LYS A 6 11.22 -26.23 -12.01
C LYS A 6 9.72 -26.44 -11.83
N LYS A 7 9.31 -27.54 -11.18
CA LYS A 7 7.91 -27.84 -10.94
C LYS A 7 7.30 -26.84 -9.96
N LEU A 8 8.00 -26.56 -8.87
CA LEU A 8 7.54 -25.60 -7.87
C LEU A 8 7.45 -24.18 -8.44
N ALA A 9 8.49 -23.76 -9.16
CA ALA A 9 8.52 -22.46 -9.83
C ALA A 9 7.34 -22.28 -10.79
N ALA A 10 6.98 -23.33 -11.56
CA ALA A 10 5.85 -23.30 -12.47
C ALA A 10 4.49 -23.17 -11.75
N ILE A 11 4.28 -23.88 -10.63
CA ILE A 11 3.04 -23.79 -9.82
C ILE A 11 2.81 -22.35 -9.36
N TYR A 12 3.86 -21.70 -8.88
CA TYR A 12 3.81 -20.34 -8.36
C TYR A 12 4.11 -19.27 -9.43
N LYS A 13 4.15 -19.64 -10.72
CA LYS A 13 4.39 -18.72 -11.84
C LYS A 13 5.60 -17.79 -11.63
N ILE A 14 6.65 -18.30 -10.98
CA ILE A 14 7.92 -17.58 -10.75
C ILE A 14 9.04 -18.24 -11.54
N SER A 15 10.13 -17.51 -11.75
CA SER A 15 11.33 -18.07 -12.34
C SER A 15 12.11 -18.91 -11.33
N ALA A 16 12.91 -19.87 -11.81
CA ALA A 16 13.83 -20.63 -10.96
C ALA A 16 14.93 -19.73 -10.35
N SER A 17 15.26 -18.58 -10.94
CA SER A 17 16.15 -17.59 -10.31
C SER A 17 15.45 -16.84 -9.18
N THR A 18 14.18 -16.48 -9.32
CA THR A 18 13.38 -15.88 -8.23
C THR A 18 13.31 -16.82 -7.03
N LEU A 19 13.03 -18.10 -7.25
CA LEU A 19 13.01 -19.11 -6.18
C LEU A 19 14.36 -19.18 -5.42
N ARG A 20 15.48 -19.17 -6.16
CA ARG A 20 16.83 -19.11 -5.57
C ARG A 20 17.11 -17.81 -4.84
N ASN A 21 16.59 -16.69 -5.33
CA ASN A 21 16.74 -15.39 -4.69
C ASN A 21 15.97 -15.33 -3.36
N TYR A 22 14.77 -15.91 -3.32
CA TYR A 22 14.01 -16.03 -2.07
C TYR A 22 14.73 -16.90 -1.04
N GLU A 23 15.33 -18.02 -1.46
CA GLU A 23 16.18 -18.85 -0.60
C GLU A 23 17.40 -18.06 -0.08
N ALA A 24 18.13 -17.37 -0.98
CA ALA A 24 19.31 -16.59 -0.62
C ALA A 24 19.00 -15.41 0.32
N LYS A 25 17.80 -14.83 0.22
CA LYS A 25 17.32 -13.76 1.09
C LYS A 25 16.65 -14.26 2.37
N GLY A 26 16.63 -15.57 2.63
CA GLY A 26 15.97 -16.12 3.81
C GLY A 26 14.45 -15.92 3.82
N LEU A 27 13.81 -15.75 2.67
CA LEU A 27 12.35 -15.67 2.56
C LEU A 27 11.69 -17.06 2.60
N ILE A 28 12.44 -18.09 2.19
CA ILE A 28 12.06 -19.50 2.30
C ILE A 28 13.20 -20.26 2.98
N PRO A 29 12.93 -21.39 3.66
CA PRO A 29 13.97 -22.18 4.30
C PRO A 29 14.97 -22.73 3.29
N PRO A 30 16.20 -23.06 3.72
CA PRO A 30 17.20 -23.66 2.85
C PRO A 30 16.70 -25.01 2.33
N ALA A 31 16.75 -25.18 1.01
CA ALA A 31 16.37 -26.44 0.38
C ALA A 31 17.41 -27.52 0.67
N GLU A 32 16.93 -28.72 1.01
CA GLU A 32 17.77 -29.90 1.10
C GLU A 32 18.38 -30.24 -0.27
N ARG A 33 19.48 -30.99 -0.26
CA ARG A 33 20.10 -31.48 -1.49
C ARG A 33 19.87 -32.98 -1.63
N SER A 34 19.54 -33.39 -2.85
CA SER A 34 19.51 -34.80 -3.23
C SER A 34 20.90 -35.41 -3.20
N VAL A 35 20.96 -36.74 -3.26
CA VAL A 35 22.20 -37.52 -3.40
C VAL A 35 23.04 -37.05 -4.59
N ASN A 36 22.40 -36.55 -5.65
CA ASN A 36 23.05 -36.02 -6.86
C ASN A 36 23.31 -34.50 -6.79
N GLY A 37 23.19 -33.87 -5.61
CA GLY A 37 23.48 -32.46 -5.38
C GLY A 37 22.40 -31.46 -5.81
N TYR A 38 21.23 -31.92 -6.28
CA TYR A 38 20.14 -31.05 -6.72
C TYR A 38 19.27 -30.59 -5.55
N ARG A 39 18.81 -29.33 -5.55
CA ARG A 39 17.85 -28.82 -4.56
C ARG A 39 16.52 -29.58 -4.58
N ILE A 40 16.03 -29.94 -3.40
CA ILE A 40 14.73 -30.55 -3.16
C ILE A 40 13.89 -29.56 -2.37
N TYR A 41 12.73 -29.22 -2.91
CA TYR A 41 11.74 -28.39 -2.21
C TYR A 41 10.63 -29.28 -1.65
N THR A 42 9.99 -28.83 -0.58
CA THR A 42 8.96 -29.58 0.16
C THR A 42 7.64 -28.80 0.21
N ASP A 43 6.60 -29.40 0.79
CA ASP A 43 5.32 -28.72 1.01
C ASP A 43 5.49 -27.47 1.90
N LEU A 44 6.47 -27.45 2.80
CA LEU A 44 6.81 -26.25 3.57
C LEU A 44 7.23 -25.10 2.65
N HIS A 45 8.10 -25.38 1.67
CA HIS A 45 8.53 -24.37 0.70
C HIS A 45 7.35 -23.88 -0.16
N ALA A 46 6.44 -24.78 -0.54
CA ALA A 46 5.20 -24.41 -1.22
C ALA A 46 4.33 -23.49 -0.35
N ALA A 47 4.19 -23.78 0.95
CA ALA A 47 3.46 -22.93 1.87
C ALA A 47 4.08 -21.53 2.01
N TYR A 48 5.42 -21.43 2.09
CA TYR A 48 6.12 -20.14 2.08
C TYR A 48 5.83 -19.36 0.80
N LEU A 49 5.90 -20.00 -0.38
CA LEU A 49 5.61 -19.33 -1.66
C LEU A 49 4.15 -18.89 -1.78
N ALA A 50 3.20 -19.70 -1.30
CA ALA A 50 1.79 -19.32 -1.23
C ALA A 50 1.60 -18.10 -0.33
N CYS A 51 2.27 -18.08 0.82
CA CYS A 51 2.26 -16.94 1.73
C CYS A 51 2.83 -15.67 1.07
N ILE A 52 3.95 -15.77 0.37
CA ILE A 52 4.54 -14.63 -0.36
C ILE A 52 3.55 -14.10 -1.42
N GLN A 53 2.95 -14.98 -2.21
CA GLN A 53 1.99 -14.57 -3.24
C GLN A 53 0.73 -13.89 -2.69
N ALA A 54 0.25 -14.34 -1.53
CA ALA A 54 -0.94 -13.77 -0.90
C ALA A 54 -0.62 -12.46 -0.14
N MET A 55 0.53 -12.41 0.56
CA MET A 55 0.90 -11.26 1.37
C MET A 55 1.47 -10.10 0.56
N ALA A 56 2.23 -10.35 -0.51
CA ALA A 56 2.91 -9.28 -1.24
C ALA A 56 1.94 -8.23 -1.83
N PRO A 57 0.82 -8.60 -2.48
CA PRO A 57 -0.16 -7.61 -2.95
C PRO A 57 -0.93 -6.94 -1.79
N ALA A 58 -1.08 -7.63 -0.66
CA ALA A 58 -1.91 -7.22 0.47
C ALA A 58 -1.18 -6.33 1.50
N PHE A 59 0.12 -6.53 1.68
CA PHE A 59 0.94 -5.84 2.69
C PHE A 59 2.19 -5.20 2.08
N GLY A 60 2.56 -5.57 0.86
CA GLY A 60 3.80 -5.14 0.23
C GLY A 60 4.94 -6.11 0.48
N MET A 61 5.95 -6.09 -0.39
CA MET A 61 7.09 -7.00 -0.28
C MET A 61 7.95 -6.75 0.96
N GLU A 62 8.04 -5.51 1.44
CA GLU A 62 8.80 -5.16 2.64
C GLU A 62 8.22 -5.85 3.89
N VAL A 63 6.94 -5.62 4.16
CA VAL A 63 6.21 -6.27 5.27
C VAL A 63 6.21 -7.79 5.13
N THR A 64 5.97 -8.30 3.92
CA THR A 64 6.03 -9.76 3.65
C THR A 64 7.40 -10.33 3.99
N THR A 65 8.46 -9.61 3.65
CA THR A 65 9.84 -10.01 3.94
C THR A 65 10.07 -10.03 5.45
N GLU A 66 9.75 -8.95 6.15
CA GLU A 66 9.92 -8.84 7.60
C GLU A 66 9.18 -9.94 8.37
N VAL A 67 7.90 -10.17 8.05
CA VAL A 67 7.06 -11.20 8.67
C VAL A 67 7.66 -12.60 8.50
N LEU A 68 8.17 -12.94 7.32
CA LEU A 68 8.78 -14.25 7.06
C LEU A 68 10.13 -14.42 7.76
N HIS A 69 10.91 -13.34 7.90
CA HIS A 69 12.14 -13.37 8.70
C HIS A 69 11.84 -13.63 10.18
N TYR A 70 10.85 -12.95 10.76
CA TYR A 70 10.41 -13.22 12.13
C TYR A 70 9.95 -14.66 12.31
N LEU A 71 9.19 -15.21 11.34
CA LEU A 71 8.78 -16.60 11.39
C LEU A 71 9.96 -17.57 11.40
N GLN A 72 10.96 -17.37 10.53
CA GLN A 72 12.16 -18.24 10.49
C GLN A 72 13.02 -18.14 11.76
N GLN A 73 12.95 -17.02 12.48
CA GLN A 73 13.60 -16.83 13.78
C GLN A 73 12.78 -17.39 14.96
N GLY A 74 11.62 -18.01 14.71
CA GLY A 74 10.71 -18.48 15.76
C GLY A 74 9.94 -17.37 16.48
N LYS A 75 10.06 -16.13 16.02
CA LYS A 75 9.43 -14.92 16.60
C LYS A 75 8.04 -14.68 16.02
N THR A 76 7.17 -15.68 16.12
CA THR A 76 5.83 -15.64 15.48
C THR A 76 4.98 -14.46 15.96
N HIS A 77 5.07 -14.07 17.24
CA HIS A 77 4.27 -12.97 17.77
C HIS A 77 4.71 -11.61 17.22
N ASP A 78 6.02 -11.38 17.05
CA ASP A 78 6.54 -10.15 16.44
C ASP A 78 6.04 -10.02 15.00
N ALA A 79 6.02 -11.13 14.26
CA ALA A 79 5.47 -11.18 12.91
C ALA A 79 3.96 -10.79 12.87
N LEU A 80 3.19 -11.23 13.86
CA LEU A 80 1.77 -10.89 13.98
C LEU A 80 1.57 -9.41 14.33
N TRP A 81 2.43 -8.83 15.18
CA TRP A 81 2.36 -7.40 15.51
C TRP A 81 2.64 -6.51 14.29
N VAL A 82 3.60 -6.88 13.45
CA VAL A 82 3.86 -6.19 12.16
C VAL A 82 2.61 -6.18 11.28
N ILE A 83 1.88 -7.30 11.20
CA ILE A 83 0.62 -7.38 10.44
C ILE A 83 -0.44 -6.46 11.06
N ARG A 84 -0.61 -6.50 12.39
CA ARG A 84 -1.60 -5.66 13.10
C ARG A 84 -1.37 -4.18 12.88
N GLU A 85 -0.12 -3.73 12.88
CA GLU A 85 0.22 -2.34 12.59
C GLU A 85 -0.32 -1.88 11.23
N LYS A 86 -0.25 -2.73 10.19
CA LYS A 86 -0.76 -2.41 8.85
C LYS A 86 -2.28 -2.46 8.77
N GLU A 87 -2.94 -3.29 9.56
CA GLU A 87 -4.41 -3.26 9.68
C GLU A 87 -4.90 -1.99 10.38
N VAL A 88 -4.22 -1.55 11.44
CA VAL A 88 -4.52 -0.28 12.12
C VAL A 88 -4.34 0.90 11.17
N ALA A 89 -3.22 0.96 10.45
CA ALA A 89 -2.98 2.02 9.47
C ALA A 89 -4.06 2.08 8.37
N LEU A 90 -4.52 0.90 7.88
CA LEU A 90 -5.60 0.85 6.90
C LEU A 90 -6.93 1.35 7.47
N TYR A 91 -7.23 1.04 8.74
CA TYR A 91 -8.44 1.53 9.41
C TYR A 91 -8.40 3.04 9.61
N GLU A 92 -7.28 3.60 10.05
CA GLU A 92 -7.11 5.05 10.18
C GLU A 92 -7.27 5.77 8.84
N ASP A 93 -6.72 5.20 7.76
CA ASP A 93 -6.89 5.75 6.41
C ASP A 93 -8.35 5.68 5.94
N LYS A 94 -9.08 4.64 6.33
CA LYS A 94 -10.51 4.50 6.06
C LYS A 94 -11.32 5.60 6.76
N GLU A 95 -11.05 5.88 8.04
CA GLU A 95 -11.73 6.97 8.77
C GLU A 95 -11.42 8.36 8.15
N LYS A 96 -10.15 8.61 7.80
CA LYS A 96 -9.74 9.87 7.16
C LYS A 96 -10.41 10.05 5.80
N LEU A 97 -10.55 8.97 5.02
CA LEU A 97 -11.21 8.99 3.71
C LEU A 97 -12.72 9.21 3.84
N GLU A 98 -13.39 8.57 4.80
CA GLU A 98 -14.83 8.76 5.03
C GLU A 98 -15.14 10.23 5.37
N LYS A 99 -14.37 10.82 6.29
CA LYS A 99 -14.48 12.25 6.60
C LYS A 99 -14.24 13.14 5.38
N LEU A 100 -13.25 12.80 4.54
CA LEU A 100 -12.98 13.54 3.31
C LEU A 100 -14.13 13.45 2.31
N ILE A 101 -14.76 12.27 2.16
CA ILE A 101 -15.93 12.09 1.30
C ILE A 101 -17.09 12.97 1.81
N GLU A 102 -17.34 13.00 3.11
CA GLU A 102 -18.37 13.86 3.71
C GLU A 102 -18.08 15.35 3.49
N ASP A 103 -16.83 15.78 3.66
CA ASP A 103 -16.40 17.16 3.40
C ASP A 103 -16.64 17.57 1.94
N ILE A 104 -16.29 16.71 0.97
CA ILE A 104 -16.51 17.00 -0.45
C ILE A 104 -18.01 16.99 -0.77
N ARG A 105 -18.82 16.07 -0.21
CA ARG A 105 -20.27 16.03 -0.44
C ARG A 105 -20.94 17.33 0.01
N ARG A 106 -20.53 17.84 1.17
CA ARG A 106 -21.04 19.10 1.71
C ARG A 106 -20.70 20.28 0.80
N GLN A 107 -19.45 20.37 0.34
CA GLN A 107 -19.03 21.42 -0.59
C GLN A 107 -19.82 21.39 -1.90
N VAL A 108 -20.06 20.19 -2.44
CA VAL A 108 -20.83 19.98 -3.67
C VAL A 108 -22.30 20.40 -3.51
N ASN A 109 -22.92 20.08 -2.37
CA ASN A 109 -24.35 20.33 -2.16
C ASN A 109 -24.65 21.77 -1.71
N GLU A 110 -23.78 22.34 -0.87
CA GLU A 110 -24.01 23.63 -0.21
C GLU A 110 -23.24 24.77 -0.88
N ASN A 111 -22.45 24.49 -1.93
CA ASN A 111 -21.51 25.44 -2.56
C ASN A 111 -20.62 26.20 -1.55
N THR A 112 -20.40 25.58 -0.38
CA THR A 112 -19.73 26.23 0.75
C THR A 112 -18.42 25.52 1.02
N SER A 113 -17.31 26.25 0.83
CA SER A 113 -16.00 25.78 1.27
C SER A 113 -15.98 25.68 2.80
N PRO A 114 -15.43 24.60 3.39
CA PRO A 114 -15.25 24.49 4.85
C PRO A 114 -14.26 25.54 5.38
N TYR A 115 -13.55 26.22 4.48
CA TYR A 115 -12.64 27.31 4.79
C TYR A 115 -13.22 28.62 4.28
N THR A 116 -13.27 29.62 5.17
CA THR A 116 -13.64 31.01 4.84
C THR A 116 -12.59 31.73 3.99
N LYS A 117 -11.35 31.20 3.94
CA LYS A 117 -10.25 31.74 3.16
C LYS A 117 -10.19 31.09 1.78
N GLU A 118 -10.01 31.89 0.73
CA GLU A 118 -9.93 31.38 -0.66
C GLU A 118 -8.54 30.88 -1.05
N ARG A 119 -7.48 31.42 -0.43
CA ARG A 119 -6.09 31.14 -0.79
C ARG A 119 -5.25 30.75 0.42
N PHE A 120 -4.43 29.72 0.27
CA PHE A 120 -3.55 29.19 1.30
C PHE A 120 -2.09 29.25 0.86
N THR A 121 -1.20 29.48 1.82
CA THR A 121 0.23 29.27 1.66
C THR A 121 0.57 27.79 1.87
N ILE A 122 1.75 27.35 1.42
CA ILE A 122 2.21 25.97 1.66
C ILE A 122 2.28 25.63 3.16
N HIS A 123 2.55 26.62 4.02
CA HIS A 123 2.57 26.41 5.46
C HIS A 123 1.18 26.10 5.99
N GLU A 124 0.17 26.86 5.59
CA GLU A 124 -1.22 26.63 5.97
C GLU A 124 -1.73 25.29 5.43
N VAL A 125 -1.40 24.92 4.19
CA VAL A 125 -1.74 23.60 3.64
C VAL A 125 -1.12 22.48 4.49
N SER A 126 0.14 22.65 4.90
CA SER A 126 0.84 21.68 5.75
C SER A 126 0.17 21.51 7.12
N GLU A 127 -0.24 22.60 7.75
CA GLU A 127 -0.96 22.56 9.04
C GLU A 127 -2.35 21.92 8.89
N LEU A 128 -3.10 22.30 7.86
CA LEU A 128 -4.49 21.84 7.65
C LEU A 128 -4.59 20.37 7.22
N THR A 129 -3.58 19.86 6.52
CA THR A 129 -3.58 18.47 6.00
C THR A 129 -2.67 17.54 6.79
N HIS A 130 -1.88 18.09 7.73
CA HIS A 130 -0.81 17.39 8.44
C HIS A 130 0.25 16.75 7.51
N VAL A 131 0.31 17.16 6.24
CA VAL A 131 1.32 16.70 5.29
C VAL A 131 2.52 17.65 5.36
N PRO A 132 3.76 17.17 5.54
CA PRO A 132 4.94 18.03 5.60
C PRO A 132 5.11 18.89 4.33
N LYS A 133 5.55 20.14 4.51
CA LYS A 133 5.89 21.06 3.40
C LYS A 133 6.83 20.44 2.35
N SER A 134 7.79 19.61 2.77
CA SER A 134 8.71 18.90 1.87
C SER A 134 7.97 17.90 0.97
N THR A 135 7.01 17.15 1.53
CA THR A 135 6.17 16.21 0.78
C THR A 135 5.27 16.92 -0.22
N ILE A 136 4.66 18.05 0.18
CA ILE A 136 3.85 18.86 -0.74
C ILE A 136 4.71 19.37 -1.91
N ARG A 137 5.93 19.86 -1.63
CA ARG A 137 6.88 20.28 -2.68
C ARG A 137 7.27 19.13 -3.61
N TYR A 138 7.50 17.95 -3.05
CA TYR A 138 7.77 16.76 -3.85
C TYR A 138 6.60 16.42 -4.78
N TRP A 139 5.36 16.50 -4.30
CA TRP A 139 4.17 16.27 -5.14
C TRP A 139 3.99 17.31 -6.23
N GLU A 140 4.35 18.57 -5.99
CA GLU A 140 4.40 19.57 -7.06
C GLU A 140 5.46 19.24 -8.11
N GLN A 141 6.67 18.89 -7.67
CA GLN A 141 7.76 18.53 -8.58
C GLN A 141 7.44 17.29 -9.43
N ALA A 142 6.74 16.33 -8.83
CA ALA A 142 6.25 15.13 -9.49
C ALA A 142 5.01 15.38 -10.39
N GLY A 143 4.44 16.60 -10.37
CA GLY A 143 3.28 16.97 -11.18
C GLY A 143 1.95 16.43 -10.66
N TYR A 144 1.88 15.94 -9.42
CA TYR A 144 0.61 15.50 -8.82
C TYR A 144 -0.28 16.66 -8.38
N ILE A 145 0.32 17.81 -8.12
CA ILE A 145 -0.36 19.04 -7.73
C ILE A 145 0.27 20.19 -8.51
N THR A 146 -0.52 20.89 -9.31
CA THR A 146 -0.07 22.07 -10.06
C THR A 146 -0.61 23.31 -9.39
N VAL A 147 0.26 24.20 -8.94
CA VAL A 147 -0.11 25.40 -8.16
C VAL A 147 0.33 26.65 -8.91
N ASN A 148 -0.56 27.63 -9.00
CA ASN A 148 -0.21 28.94 -9.55
C ASN A 148 0.62 29.74 -8.54
N ARG A 149 1.48 30.60 -9.07
CA ARG A 149 2.22 31.58 -8.27
C ARG A 149 1.52 32.92 -8.36
N ASP A 150 1.43 33.60 -7.23
CA ASP A 150 0.96 34.97 -7.16
C ASP A 150 1.82 35.86 -8.08
N PRO A 151 1.22 36.68 -8.96
CA PRO A 151 1.97 37.54 -9.87
C PRO A 151 2.79 38.63 -9.16
N GLU A 152 2.36 39.09 -7.97
CA GLU A 152 2.99 40.20 -7.25
C GLU A 152 4.22 39.77 -6.45
N ASN A 153 4.13 38.66 -5.73
CA ASN A 153 5.18 38.21 -4.80
C ASN A 153 5.80 36.85 -5.17
N ARG A 154 5.29 36.20 -6.22
CA ARG A 154 5.73 34.88 -6.72
C ARG A 154 5.63 33.73 -5.71
N TYR A 155 4.93 33.91 -4.59
CA TYR A 155 4.61 32.83 -3.66
C TYR A 155 3.57 31.88 -4.25
N ARG A 156 3.54 30.64 -3.74
CA ARG A 156 2.58 29.61 -4.15
C ARG A 156 1.22 29.91 -3.53
N CYS A 157 0.18 29.91 -4.37
CA CYS A 157 -1.19 30.15 -3.95
C CYS A 157 -2.05 28.91 -4.17
N TYR A 158 -2.32 28.19 -3.08
CA TYR A 158 -3.21 27.03 -3.08
C TYR A 158 -4.64 27.49 -2.85
N ASP A 159 -5.61 26.73 -3.33
CA ASP A 159 -7.05 26.90 -3.04
C ASP A 159 -7.62 25.63 -2.40
N GLY A 160 -8.91 25.65 -2.04
CA GLY A 160 -9.57 24.52 -1.40
C GLY A 160 -9.46 23.19 -2.16
N ALA A 161 -9.45 23.23 -3.50
CA ALA A 161 -9.31 22.01 -4.30
C ALA A 161 -7.91 21.42 -4.22
N HIS A 162 -6.87 22.27 -4.11
CA HIS A 162 -5.53 21.77 -3.82
C HIS A 162 -5.46 21.04 -2.48
N LEU A 163 -6.14 21.54 -1.44
CA LEU A 163 -6.20 20.85 -0.13
C LEU A 163 -6.87 19.48 -0.26
N LEU A 164 -7.95 19.37 -1.03
CA LEU A 164 -8.61 18.09 -1.31
C LEU A 164 -7.68 17.13 -2.06
N LYS A 165 -6.96 17.60 -3.08
CA LYS A 165 -5.97 16.79 -3.80
C LYS A 165 -4.85 16.29 -2.87
N VAL A 166 -4.32 17.16 -2.00
CA VAL A 166 -3.31 16.79 -0.98
C VAL A 166 -3.85 15.67 -0.09
N ARG A 167 -5.06 15.82 0.45
CA ARG A 167 -5.70 14.80 1.30
C ARG A 167 -5.96 13.49 0.54
N LEU A 168 -6.39 13.54 -0.73
CA LEU A 168 -6.58 12.33 -1.55
C LEU A 168 -5.26 11.60 -1.82
N ILE A 169 -4.18 12.31 -2.15
CA ILE A 169 -2.87 11.69 -2.37
C ILE A 169 -2.33 11.10 -1.06
N GLN A 170 -2.59 11.74 0.08
CA GLN A 170 -2.24 11.23 1.40
C GLN A 170 -2.87 9.84 1.66
N MET A 171 -4.14 9.61 1.26
CA MET A 171 -4.80 8.30 1.42
C MET A 171 -4.13 7.15 0.64
N LEU A 172 -3.25 7.48 -0.31
CA LEU A 172 -2.51 6.51 -1.12
C LEU A 172 -1.10 6.25 -0.58
N GLN A 173 -0.66 6.90 0.51
CA GLN A 173 0.70 6.77 1.01
C GLN A 173 0.98 5.42 1.68
N ASN A 174 0.02 4.88 2.42
CA ASN A 174 0.15 3.56 3.06
C ASN A 174 -0.31 2.40 2.15
N SER A 175 -0.72 2.73 0.92
CA SER A 175 -1.13 1.72 -0.06
C SER A 175 0.09 1.05 -0.69
N VAL A 176 -0.02 -0.26 -0.95
CA VAL A 176 1.01 -0.99 -1.70
C VAL A 176 1.08 -0.43 -3.12
N TYR A 177 2.30 -0.14 -3.58
CA TYR A 177 2.53 0.35 -4.93
C TYR A 177 1.95 -0.65 -5.95
N SER A 178 0.93 -0.20 -6.67
CA SER A 178 0.23 -0.98 -7.69
C SER A 178 -0.21 -0.08 -8.86
N GLU A 179 -0.61 -0.70 -9.96
CA GLU A 179 -1.14 0.01 -11.13
C GLU A 179 -2.32 0.91 -10.76
N GLU A 180 -3.20 0.47 -9.86
CA GLU A 180 -4.32 1.25 -9.34
C GLU A 180 -3.86 2.51 -8.62
N THR A 181 -2.88 2.40 -7.72
CA THR A 181 -2.37 3.57 -6.98
C THR A 181 -1.73 4.60 -7.90
N VAL A 182 -1.07 4.17 -8.98
CA VAL A 182 -0.52 5.04 -10.01
C VAL A 182 -1.64 5.75 -10.78
N LYS A 183 -2.66 4.98 -11.20
CA LYS A 183 -3.84 5.53 -11.90
C LYS A 183 -4.61 6.53 -11.03
N PHE A 184 -4.73 6.30 -9.73
CA PHE A 184 -5.35 7.26 -8.81
C PHE A 184 -4.55 8.55 -8.72
N LYS A 185 -3.24 8.48 -8.50
CA LYS A 185 -2.36 9.67 -8.46
C LYS A 185 -2.46 10.47 -9.77
N GLN A 186 -2.48 9.81 -10.92
CA GLN A 186 -2.66 10.46 -12.21
C GLN A 186 -4.05 11.12 -12.34
N SER A 187 -5.11 10.42 -11.95
CA SER A 187 -6.48 10.95 -12.02
C SER A 187 -6.66 12.18 -11.11
N ILE A 188 -6.04 12.19 -9.94
CA ILE A 188 -6.04 13.34 -9.01
C ILE A 188 -5.28 14.52 -9.63
N ALA A 189 -4.15 14.25 -10.28
CA ALA A 189 -3.33 15.28 -10.92
C ALA A 189 -4.09 15.98 -12.05
N THR A 190 -4.76 15.20 -12.92
CA THR A 190 -5.47 15.70 -14.09
C THR A 190 -6.83 16.33 -13.79
N ALA A 191 -7.42 16.06 -12.62
CA ALA A 191 -8.70 16.64 -12.24
C ALA A 191 -8.59 18.17 -12.20
N GLU A 192 -9.51 18.90 -12.82
CA GLU A 192 -9.53 20.35 -12.72
C GLU A 192 -9.82 20.78 -11.28
N HIS A 193 -9.28 21.94 -10.86
CA HIS A 193 -9.47 22.44 -9.49
C HIS A 193 -10.93 22.82 -9.19
N THR A 194 -11.77 22.98 -10.21
CA THR A 194 -13.20 23.27 -10.08
C THR A 194 -14.08 22.01 -10.04
N ASP A 195 -13.54 20.84 -10.42
CA ASP A 195 -14.35 19.62 -10.59
C ASP A 195 -14.42 18.77 -9.31
N LEU A 196 -15.20 19.27 -8.34
CA LEU A 196 -15.48 18.55 -7.09
C LEU A 196 -16.20 17.21 -7.32
N GLN A 197 -16.96 17.07 -8.42
CA GLN A 197 -17.64 15.83 -8.79
C GLN A 197 -16.63 14.75 -9.20
N MET A 198 -15.59 15.11 -9.95
CA MET A 198 -14.51 14.20 -10.28
C MET A 198 -13.71 13.79 -9.03
N LEU A 199 -13.41 14.74 -8.13
CA LEU A 199 -12.74 14.42 -6.86
C LEU A 199 -13.57 13.48 -5.99
N MET A 200 -14.90 13.65 -5.94
CA MET A 200 -15.82 12.72 -5.28
C MET A 200 -15.71 11.30 -5.86
N LYS A 201 -15.80 11.18 -7.20
CA LYS A 201 -15.69 9.89 -7.89
C LYS A 201 -14.35 9.20 -7.62
N ILE A 202 -13.27 9.98 -7.52
CA ILE A 202 -11.94 9.45 -7.17
C ILE A 202 -11.95 8.93 -5.72
N ALA A 203 -12.47 9.71 -4.77
CA ALA A 203 -12.54 9.31 -3.37
C ALA A 203 -13.33 8.00 -3.19
N GLU A 204 -14.47 7.87 -3.87
CA GLU A 204 -15.27 6.64 -3.84
C GLU A 204 -14.53 5.44 -4.46
N LYS A 205 -13.78 5.64 -5.54
CA LYS A 205 -12.92 4.59 -6.12
C LYS A 205 -11.79 4.17 -5.17
N ILE A 206 -11.18 5.11 -4.44
CA ILE A 206 -10.17 4.81 -3.42
C ILE A 206 -10.80 3.98 -2.29
N ARG A 207 -12.04 4.30 -1.87
CA ARG A 207 -12.77 3.51 -0.88
C ARG A 207 -13.00 2.08 -1.35
N THR A 208 -13.51 1.89 -2.58
CA THR A 208 -13.65 0.53 -3.15
C THR A 208 -12.31 -0.21 -3.24
N TYR A 209 -11.20 0.51 -3.48
CA TYR A 209 -9.87 -0.10 -3.46
C TYR A 209 -9.45 -0.53 -2.05
N GLN A 210 -9.74 0.26 -1.01
CA GLN A 210 -9.52 -0.14 0.39
C GLN A 210 -10.36 -1.38 0.76
N ASP A 211 -11.60 -1.50 0.28
CA ASP A 211 -12.43 -2.70 0.53
C ASP A 211 -11.78 -3.96 -0.06
N LYS A 212 -11.29 -3.91 -1.31
CA LYS A 212 -10.55 -5.02 -1.95
C LYS A 212 -9.25 -5.35 -1.23
N ARG A 213 -8.62 -4.34 -0.62
CA ARG A 213 -7.40 -4.51 0.17
C ARG A 213 -7.67 -5.29 1.45
N ILE A 214 -8.80 -5.04 2.13
CA ILE A 214 -9.22 -5.82 3.31
C ILE A 214 -9.36 -7.30 2.95
N GLU A 215 -10.05 -7.62 1.85
CA GLU A 215 -10.19 -9.00 1.37
C GLU A 215 -8.84 -9.66 1.08
N SER A 216 -7.93 -8.91 0.45
CA SER A 216 -6.58 -9.38 0.15
C SER A 216 -5.74 -9.61 1.41
N GLN A 217 -5.86 -8.73 2.42
CA GLN A 217 -5.21 -8.88 3.73
C GLN A 217 -5.71 -10.14 4.45
N MET A 218 -7.02 -10.40 4.43
CA MET A 218 -7.58 -11.63 5.01
C MET A 218 -7.03 -12.90 4.34
N CYS A 219 -6.88 -12.89 3.02
CA CYS A 219 -6.24 -13.99 2.29
C CYS A 219 -4.77 -14.17 2.72
N GLY A 220 -4.01 -13.07 2.76
CA GLY A 220 -2.62 -13.06 3.22
C GLY A 220 -2.45 -13.60 4.64
N ILE A 221 -3.29 -13.15 5.58
CA ILE A 221 -3.30 -13.61 6.97
C ILE A 221 -3.66 -15.09 7.06
N SER A 222 -4.63 -15.57 6.28
CA SER A 222 -4.99 -16.99 6.23
C SER A 222 -3.82 -17.86 5.76
N CYS A 223 -3.14 -17.45 4.69
CA CYS A 223 -1.95 -18.12 4.19
C CYS A 223 -0.81 -18.12 5.21
N PHE A 224 -0.57 -16.99 5.88
CA PHE A 224 0.45 -16.87 6.92
C PHE A 224 0.13 -17.76 8.13
N TYR A 225 -1.12 -17.79 8.58
CA TYR A 225 -1.56 -18.67 9.66
C TYR A 225 -1.36 -20.15 9.32
N LYS A 226 -1.73 -20.58 8.11
CA LYS A 226 -1.47 -21.94 7.62
C LYS A 226 0.03 -22.26 7.63
N LEU A 227 0.86 -21.30 7.23
CA LEU A 227 2.32 -21.45 7.26
C LEU A 227 2.84 -21.61 8.70
N ILE A 228 2.35 -20.84 9.66
CA ILE A 228 2.70 -21.00 11.08
C ILE A 228 2.38 -22.42 11.58
N GLN A 229 1.20 -22.95 11.23
CA GLN A 229 0.80 -24.30 11.66
C GLN A 229 1.73 -25.37 11.07
N LEU A 230 2.09 -25.25 9.79
CA LEU A 230 3.02 -26.17 9.14
C LEU A 230 4.45 -26.05 9.69
N ALA A 231 4.90 -24.84 10.04
CA ALA A 231 6.23 -24.63 10.61
C ALA A 231 6.36 -25.13 12.06
N LYS A 232 5.24 -25.26 12.79
CA LYS A 232 5.20 -25.78 14.16
C LYS A 232 4.96 -27.30 14.25
N ALA A 233 4.60 -27.95 13.15
CA ALA A 233 4.37 -29.40 13.14
C ALA A 233 5.72 -30.11 13.39
N PRO A 234 5.79 -31.08 14.34
CA PRO A 234 6.98 -31.91 14.49
C PRO A 234 7.20 -32.70 13.19
N ILE A 235 8.46 -32.71 12.71
CA ILE A 235 8.92 -33.53 11.57
C ILE A 235 8.84 -35.00 11.95
#